data_AF-A0A248THA3-F1
#
_entry.id   AF-A0A248THA3-F1
#
_cell.length_a   1.000
_cell.length_b   1.000
_cell.length_c   1.000
_cell.angle_alpha   90.00
_cell.angle_beta   90.00
_cell.angle_gamma   90.00
#
_symmetry.space_group_name_H-M   'P 1'
#
loop_
_entity.id
_entity.type
_entity.pdbx_description
1 polymer ?
#
loop_
_entity_poly.entity_id
_entity_poly.type
_entity_poly.pdbx_seq_one_letter_code
_entity_poly.pdbx_strand_id
1 'polypeptide(L)' 'MLSGADKKRPIATQFRYIFALVSKLDKTKSSITFIELLSEYIGLGEMIGFSLEQIEEAFYVKDVINHERQSEGY' A
#
# COMPACT_ATOMS: atom_id res chain seq x y z
N MET A 1 -5.10 9.60 -26.15
CA MET A 1 -4.74 10.85 -25.45
C MET A 1 -5.98 11.38 -24.76
N LEU A 2 -6.02 11.34 -23.43
CA LEU A 2 -7.01 12.07 -22.63
C LEU A 2 -6.32 13.29 -22.03
N SER A 3 -6.94 14.42 -22.29
CA SER A 3 -6.48 15.78 -22.05
C SER A 3 -6.36 16.13 -20.57
N GLY A 4 -5.25 16.81 -20.25
CA GLY A 4 -5.09 17.83 -19.22
C GLY A 4 -6.12 17.91 -18.09
N ALA A 5 -5.77 17.32 -16.95
CA ALA A 5 -5.83 17.96 -15.65
C ALA A 5 -5.05 17.08 -14.68
N ASP A 6 -3.81 17.46 -14.41
CA ASP A 6 -2.93 16.89 -13.40
C ASP A 6 -3.47 17.26 -12.00
N LYS A 7 -4.68 16.80 -11.69
CA LYS A 7 -5.26 16.88 -10.34
C LYS A 7 -4.73 15.67 -9.59
N LYS A 8 -3.61 15.85 -8.89
CA LYS A 8 -3.22 14.92 -7.82
C LYS A 8 -4.47 14.63 -6.99
N ARG A 9 -4.93 13.39 -7.04
CA ARG A 9 -6.04 12.90 -6.24
C ARG A 9 -5.82 13.33 -4.79
N PRO A 10 -6.81 13.92 -4.09
CA PRO A 10 -6.64 14.27 -2.68
C PRO A 10 -6.29 13.02 -1.86
N ILE A 11 -5.38 13.14 -0.90
CA ILE A 11 -4.95 12.05 0.00
C ILE A 11 -6.17 11.37 0.65
N ALA A 12 -7.16 12.14 1.11
CA ALA A 12 -8.40 11.59 1.68
C ALA A 12 -9.17 10.69 0.70
N THR A 13 -9.12 10.97 -0.60
CA THR A 13 -9.74 10.13 -1.65
C THR A 13 -8.92 8.86 -1.90
N GLN A 14 -7.59 8.89 -1.73
CA GLN A 14 -6.72 7.71 -1.80
C GLN A 14 -7.05 6.73 -0.67
N PHE A 15 -7.11 7.23 0.56
CA PHE A 15 -7.51 6.43 1.73
C PHE A 15 -8.86 5.74 1.53
N ARG A 16 -9.91 6.49 1.11
CA ARG A 16 -11.24 5.91 0.88
C ARG A 16 -11.24 4.77 -0.14
N TYR A 17 -10.36 4.83 -1.13
CA TYR A 17 -10.31 3.81 -2.17
C TYR A 17 -9.57 2.56 -1.74
N ILE A 18 -8.48 2.71 -0.98
CA ILE A 18 -7.85 1.59 -0.29
C ILE A 18 -8.89 0.84 0.56
N PHE A 19 -9.73 1.53 1.34
CA PHE A 19 -10.80 0.87 2.11
C PHE A 19 -11.84 0.15 1.23
N ALA A 20 -12.20 0.73 0.09
CA ALA A 20 -13.09 0.09 -0.88
C ALA A 20 -12.46 -1.18 -1.47
N LEU A 21 -11.17 -1.14 -1.80
CA LEU A 21 -10.41 -2.28 -2.32
C LEU A 21 -10.22 -3.37 -1.26
N VAL A 22 -9.99 -3.02 0.01
CA VAL A 22 -9.99 -3.99 1.12
C VAL A 22 -11.33 -4.70 1.22
N SER A 23 -12.43 -3.95 1.19
CA SER A 23 -13.79 -4.51 1.24
C SER A 23 -14.10 -5.41 0.03
N LYS A 24 -13.60 -5.05 -1.15
CA LYS A 24 -13.73 -5.84 -2.38
C LYS A 24 -12.87 -7.10 -2.32
N LEU A 25 -11.64 -7.00 -1.85
CA LEU A 25 -10.74 -8.14 -1.67
C LEU A 25 -11.34 -9.14 -0.69
N ASP A 26 -11.92 -8.69 0.41
CA ASP A 26 -12.56 -9.59 1.37
C ASP A 26 -13.70 -10.41 0.76
N LYS A 27 -14.54 -9.76 -0.07
CA LYS A 27 -15.67 -10.42 -0.75
C LYS A 27 -15.23 -11.34 -1.89
N THR A 28 -14.22 -10.95 -2.65
CA THR A 28 -13.86 -11.62 -3.92
C THR A 28 -12.70 -12.58 -3.79
N LYS A 29 -11.82 -12.36 -2.80
CA LYS A 29 -10.52 -13.04 -2.65
C LYS A 29 -9.69 -13.03 -3.95
N SER A 30 -9.87 -12.01 -4.78
CA SER A 30 -9.27 -11.92 -6.11
C SER A 30 -7.83 -11.43 -6.04
N SER A 31 -6.90 -12.17 -6.65
CA SER A 31 -5.49 -11.75 -6.78
C SER A 31 -5.34 -10.43 -7.53
N ILE A 32 -6.21 -10.14 -8.50
CA ILE A 32 -6.21 -8.86 -9.23
C ILE A 32 -6.55 -7.72 -8.26
N THR A 33 -7.57 -7.91 -7.42
CA THR A 33 -7.94 -6.89 -6.41
C THR A 33 -6.85 -6.72 -5.36
N PHE A 34 -6.13 -7.80 -5.02
CA PHE A 34 -4.98 -7.74 -4.12
C PHE A 34 -3.83 -6.92 -4.72
N ILE A 35 -3.46 -7.17 -5.98
CA ILE A 35 -2.40 -6.42 -6.67
C ILE A 35 -2.77 -4.92 -6.77
N GLU A 36 -4.03 -4.63 -7.11
CA GLU A 36 -4.55 -3.26 -7.15
C GLU A 36 -4.47 -2.59 -5.77
N LEU A 37 -4.93 -3.26 -4.71
CA LEU A 37 -4.85 -2.78 -3.34
C LEU A 37 -3.40 -2.49 -2.92
N LEU A 38 -2.48 -3.40 -3.23
CA LEU A 38 -1.06 -3.25 -2.89
C LEU A 38 -0.46 -2.02 -3.58
N SER A 39 -0.72 -1.85 -4.88
CA SER A 39 -0.21 -0.72 -5.65
C SER A 39 -0.74 0.62 -5.12
N GLU A 40 -2.04 0.70 -4.83
CA GLU A 40 -2.67 1.91 -4.29
C GLU A 40 -2.17 2.24 -2.87
N TYR A 41 -1.84 1.21 -2.07
CA TYR A 41 -1.30 1.39 -0.73
C TYR A 41 0.15 1.88 -0.75
N ILE A 42 1.00 1.36 -1.64
CA ILE A 42 2.37 1.85 -1.84
C ILE A 42 2.33 3.29 -2.36
N GLY A 43 1.48 3.57 -3.37
CA GLY A 43 1.34 4.92 -3.93
C GLY A 43 0.85 5.95 -2.89
N LEU A 44 0.07 5.55 -1.89
CA LEU A 44 -0.27 6.42 -0.76
C LEU A 44 0.98 6.85 0.03
N GLY A 45 1.96 5.96 0.21
CA GLY A 45 3.24 6.27 0.84
C GLY A 45 3.98 7.41 0.12
N GLU A 46 4.02 7.35 -1.21
CA GLU A 46 4.59 8.41 -2.05
C GLU A 46 3.81 9.73 -1.90
N MET A 47 2.48 9.67 -1.86
CA MET A 47 1.63 10.85 -1.67
C MET A 47 1.84 11.55 -0.33
N ILE A 48 2.28 10.83 0.71
CA ILE A 48 2.55 11.39 2.05
C ILE A 48 4.04 11.67 2.28
N GLY A 49 4.89 11.52 1.26
CA GLY A 49 6.28 11.98 1.26
C GLY A 49 7.34 10.91 1.50
N PHE A 50 6.99 9.62 1.46
CA PHE A 50 7.98 8.54 1.44
C PHE A 50 8.44 8.25 0.02
N SER A 51 9.72 7.91 -0.17
CA SER A 51 10.17 7.32 -1.43
C SER A 51 9.91 5.80 -1.43
N LEU A 52 9.90 5.19 -2.61
CA LEU A 52 9.80 3.74 -2.74
C LEU A 52 10.95 3.04 -2.01
N GLU A 53 12.17 3.57 -2.10
CA GLU A 53 13.36 3.02 -1.44
C GLU A 53 13.21 3.05 0.08
N GLN A 54 12.65 4.13 0.65
CA GLN A 54 12.37 4.21 2.09
C GLN A 54 11.33 3.18 2.54
N ILE A 55 10.32 2.92 1.71
CA ILE A 55 9.30 1.89 1.98
C ILE A 55 9.92 0.50 1.92
N GLU A 56 10.75 0.22 0.92
CA GLU A 56 11.46 -1.06 0.77
C GLU A 56 12.45 -1.31 1.92
N GLU A 57 13.27 -0.32 2.27
CA GLU A 57 14.21 -0.43 3.40
C GLU A 57 13.48 -0.70 4.72
N ALA A 58 12.40 0.03 4.99
CA ALA A 58 11.58 -0.18 6.18
C ALA A 58 10.93 -1.58 6.20
N PHE A 59 10.54 -2.12 5.04
CA PHE A 59 10.02 -3.48 4.92
C PHE A 59 11.08 -4.51 5.34
N TYR A 60 12.32 -4.40 4.84
CA TYR A 60 13.41 -5.31 5.21
C TYR A 60 13.77 -5.22 6.70
N VAL A 61 13.88 -4.01 7.25
CA VAL A 61 14.18 -3.82 8.68
C VAL A 61 13.10 -4.45 9.55
N LYS A 62 11.82 -4.31 9.17
CA LYS A 62 10.71 -4.91 9.91
C LYS A 62 10.71 -6.43 9.82
N ASP A 63 11.14 -6.99 8.68
CA ASP A 63 11.24 -8.44 8.50
C ASP A 63 12.31 -9.05 9.42
N VAL A 64 13.47 -8.39 9.55
CA VAL A 64 14.53 -8.81 10.50
C VAL A 64 14.02 -8.84 11.94
N ILE A 65 13.40 -7.75 12.40
CA ILE A 65 12.85 -7.67 13.77
C ILE A 65 11.76 -8.72 13.98
N ASN A 66 10.94 -8.98 12.97
CA ASN A 66 9.91 -10.02 13.03
C ASN A 66 10.54 -11.41 13.15
N HIS A 67 11.61 -11.69 12.39
CA HIS A 67 12.35 -12.95 12.49
C HIS A 67 12.99 -13.15 13.87
N GLU A 68 13.56 -12.10 14.46
CA GLU A 68 14.10 -12.14 15.83
C GLU A 68 12.99 -12.50 16.85
N ARG A 69 11.83 -11.83 16.77
CA ARG A 69 10.68 -12.12 17.65
C ARG A 69 10.18 -13.55 17.51
N GLN A 70 10.11 -14.09 16.29
CA GLN A 70 9.73 -15.49 16.06
C GLN A 70 10.75 -16.45 16.71
N SER A 71 12.03 -16.12 16.68
CA SER A 71 13.07 -16.93 17.34
C SER A 71 13.00 -16.89 18.87
N GLU A 72 12.42 -15.82 19.42
CA GLU A 72 12.20 -15.60 20.85
C GLU A 72 10.84 -16.12 21.36
N GLY A 73 10.03 -16.76 20.50
CA GLY A 73 8.78 -17.42 20.89
C GLY A 73 7.51 -16.57 20.76
N TYR A 74 7.52 -15.56 19.89
CA TYR A 74 6.32 -14.85 19.44
C TYR A 74 5.49 -15.70 18.48
#